data_AF-A0A5C6LNW0-F1
#
_entry.id   AF-A0A5C6LNW0-F1
#
_cell.length_a   1.000
_cell.length_b   1.000
_cell.length_c   1.000
_cell.angle_alpha   90.00
_cell.angle_beta   90.00
_cell.angle_gamma   90.00
#
_symmetry.space_group_name_H-M   'P 1'
#
loop_
_entity.id
_entity.type
_entity.pdbx_description
1 polymer ?
#
loop_
_entity_poly.entity_id
_entity_poly.type
_entity_poly.pdbx_seq_one_letter_code
_entity_poly.pdbx_strand_id
1 'polypeptide(L)'
;MQGLRREENDLYSSCFERNIHGKLCLTEANDKLCIGAVREKIIGEINSNLMPSDNDPIAVHGKDIQGVYLEKSGDSVTFKIDIHGNMDGIEHPLSSILPAIDARHEFVYTDFYDKGKFRYLDNQLEGPALFEMKADTPTPLQQNESLLYYLCRTVNHNNSNKTENGGIGKRLIEPGVGRTFLVDLLQLRDGIEYKDFSATGIGLTPYSVNGFVAVGRNPDGKVAVIRAEHRKNLADKLNAIGCRACKVVAIIEMEGEQVQMMDGTFSGRAIMIRAFRNVLRVKQIDPIAGFYHSLQHSARISSMIIEDMADFLGYNTNEPDYQQVNRLSHAAADLESFSAAADDFYKVVKPGTNGYSSRAQHYRQQIIKKYCTSIFDLARKRISSELGGALSVKDYLEWFATCLGKQMRLVKEHGFLHDYHHPGVSRYTPNWIYTLVEHNITLSAEFADLETGVFVHDPIADICYNLQIGKDDVLLLRKKFNAFHQTDYIKAKRVIQSLSYAAACGELIDEKHISGIISSFDHHYKYN
;
A
#
# COMPACT_ATOMS: atom_id res chain seq x y z
N MET A 1 -12.31 30.35 19.77
CA MET A 1 -11.62 29.13 19.27
C MET A 1 -10.22 29.47 18.74
N GLN A 2 -9.30 29.88 19.61
CA GLN A 2 -7.88 30.13 19.23
C GLN A 2 -6.88 29.43 20.19
N GLY A 3 -7.36 28.61 21.13
CA GLY A 3 -6.52 27.92 22.12
C GLY A 3 -6.14 26.47 21.81
N LEU A 4 -6.79 25.81 20.82
CA LEU A 4 -6.62 24.36 20.58
C LEU A 4 -5.60 24.00 19.48
N ARG A 5 -4.94 24.98 18.84
CA ARG A 5 -3.92 24.72 17.79
C ARG A 5 -2.47 24.78 18.27
N ARG A 6 -2.22 25.07 19.54
CA ARG A 6 -0.85 25.08 20.10
C ARG A 6 -0.44 23.76 20.75
N GLU A 7 -1.39 23.00 21.30
CA GLU A 7 -1.07 21.79 22.05
C GLU A 7 -0.57 20.63 21.17
N GLU A 8 -1.01 20.48 19.92
CA GLU A 8 -0.51 19.42 19.02
C GLU A 8 0.93 19.64 18.53
N ASN A 9 1.42 20.89 18.48
CA ASN A 9 2.83 21.17 18.15
C ASN A 9 3.74 21.09 19.38
N ASP A 10 3.22 21.39 20.58
CA ASP A 10 3.99 21.29 21.83
C ASP A 10 4.13 19.84 22.31
N LEU A 11 3.18 18.95 21.99
CA LEU A 11 3.25 17.50 22.31
C LEU A 11 4.41 16.75 21.64
N TYR A 12 4.95 17.25 20.51
CA TYR A 12 6.13 16.66 19.85
C TYR A 12 7.45 17.37 20.18
N SER A 13 7.39 18.54 20.82
CA SER A 13 8.56 19.31 21.26
C SER A 13 9.08 18.83 22.62
N SER A 14 8.23 18.26 23.47
CA SER A 14 8.59 17.82 24.83
C SER A 14 9.23 16.42 24.90
N CYS A 15 9.19 15.62 23.82
CA CYS A 15 9.70 14.24 23.83
C CYS A 15 11.22 14.11 23.59
N PHE A 16 11.95 15.24 23.50
CA PHE A 16 13.37 15.24 23.12
C PHE A 16 14.19 16.04 24.14
N GLU A 17 14.87 15.34 25.04
CA GLU A 17 15.89 15.94 25.89
C GLU A 17 17.29 15.69 25.28
N ARG A 18 18.06 16.75 25.08
CA ARG A 18 19.50 16.64 24.83
C ARG A 18 20.19 16.41 26.16
N ASN A 19 20.74 15.21 26.37
CA ASN A 19 21.59 15.00 27.53
C ASN A 19 22.98 15.63 27.31
N ILE A 20 23.73 15.84 28.39
CA ILE A 20 25.00 16.60 28.49
C ILE A 20 26.12 16.06 27.58
N HIS A 21 25.92 14.91 26.93
CA HIS A 21 26.85 14.27 26.00
C HIS A 21 26.42 14.30 24.52
N GLY A 22 25.41 15.08 24.13
CA GLY A 22 25.00 15.22 22.72
C GLY A 22 24.16 14.07 22.16
N LYS A 23 23.78 13.09 22.99
CA LYS A 23 22.87 11.99 22.61
C LYS A 23 21.42 12.50 22.51
N LEU A 24 20.73 12.13 21.43
CA LEU A 24 19.31 12.37 21.25
C LEU A 24 18.53 11.31 22.04
N CYS A 25 17.94 11.68 23.18
CA CYS A 25 17.09 10.78 23.97
C CYS A 25 15.62 11.07 23.68
N LEU A 26 14.87 10.05 23.27
CA LEU A 26 13.42 10.08 23.20
C LEU A 26 12.88 9.71 24.58
N THR A 27 12.44 10.70 25.35
CA THR A 27 11.82 10.48 26.67
C THR A 27 10.30 10.53 26.55
N GLU A 28 9.65 9.59 27.24
CA GLU A 28 8.21 9.35 27.22
C GLU A 28 7.38 10.62 27.49
N ALA A 29 6.51 10.95 26.54
CA ALA A 29 5.25 11.63 26.81
C ALA A 29 4.17 10.95 25.95
N ASN A 30 3.54 9.93 26.52
CA ASN A 30 2.40 9.12 26.03
C ASN A 30 2.74 7.76 25.39
N ASP A 31 1.97 6.75 25.82
CA ASP A 31 2.07 5.28 25.65
C ASP A 31 2.12 4.71 24.21
N LYS A 32 2.40 5.52 23.18
CA LYS A 32 2.41 5.06 21.78
C LYS A 32 3.54 5.71 20.98
N LEU A 33 4.57 4.93 20.71
CA LEU A 33 5.74 5.34 19.95
C LEU A 33 5.54 4.99 18.46
N CYS A 34 5.35 6.00 17.61
CA CYS A 34 5.27 5.82 16.15
C CYS A 34 6.69 5.87 15.56
N ILE A 35 7.28 4.71 15.27
CA ILE A 35 8.63 4.61 14.69
C ILE A 35 8.71 5.30 13.31
N GLY A 36 7.59 5.45 12.60
CA GLY A 36 7.55 6.21 11.35
C GLY A 36 7.86 7.69 11.50
N ALA A 37 7.21 8.33 12.46
CA ALA A 37 7.48 9.73 12.80
C ALA A 37 8.90 9.89 13.36
N VAL A 38 9.37 8.92 14.14
CA VAL A 38 10.76 8.88 14.64
C VAL A 38 11.75 8.71 13.48
N ARG A 39 11.52 7.80 12.54
CA ARG A 39 12.36 7.58 11.34
C ARG A 39 12.39 8.81 10.45
N GLU A 40 11.24 9.38 10.09
CA GLU A 40 11.21 10.58 9.22
C GLU A 40 11.74 11.83 9.91
N LYS A 41 11.53 11.98 11.23
CA LYS A 41 12.11 13.09 12.01
C LYS A 41 13.62 12.92 12.22
N ILE A 42 14.10 11.70 12.47
CA ILE A 42 15.54 11.39 12.54
C ILE A 42 16.20 11.61 11.18
N ILE A 43 15.63 11.07 10.09
CA ILE A 43 16.12 11.32 8.73
C ILE A 43 16.08 12.82 8.42
N GLY A 44 15.02 13.52 8.83
CA GLY A 44 14.88 14.97 8.70
C GLY A 44 15.94 15.77 9.47
N GLU A 45 16.24 15.41 10.72
CA GLU A 45 17.24 16.07 11.57
C GLU A 45 18.68 15.79 11.11
N ILE A 46 18.97 14.57 10.63
CA ILE A 46 20.25 14.21 9.99
C ILE A 46 20.47 15.04 8.72
N ASN A 47 19.42 15.19 7.89
CA ASN A 47 19.50 15.98 6.67
C ASN A 47 19.55 17.50 6.92
N SER A 48 19.21 17.97 8.12
CA SER A 48 18.93 19.40 8.37
C SER A 48 19.84 20.13 9.36
N ASN A 49 20.92 19.52 9.91
CA ASN A 49 22.14 20.19 10.46
C ASN A 49 22.90 19.38 11.55
N LEU A 50 22.67 18.08 11.71
CA LEU A 50 23.47 17.29 12.65
C LEU A 50 24.43 16.40 11.87
N MET A 51 25.73 16.62 12.09
CA MET A 51 26.77 15.63 11.83
C MET A 51 26.82 14.73 13.07
N PRO A 52 26.05 13.63 13.16
CA PRO A 52 26.30 12.64 14.20
C PRO A 52 27.72 12.09 14.00
N SER A 53 28.40 11.85 15.11
CA SER A 53 29.66 11.13 15.07
C SER A 53 29.42 9.68 14.66
N ASP A 54 30.45 9.00 14.17
CA ASP A 54 30.36 7.58 13.81
C ASP A 54 29.80 6.79 15.01
N ASN A 55 28.67 6.09 14.80
CA ASN A 55 27.95 5.25 15.79
C ASN A 55 27.23 5.96 16.95
N ASP A 56 26.65 7.14 16.77
CA ASP A 56 25.77 7.71 17.80
C ASP A 56 24.45 6.91 17.96
N PRO A 57 24.21 6.24 19.11
CA PRO A 57 22.98 5.50 19.35
C PRO A 57 21.80 6.47 19.55
N ILE A 58 20.65 6.22 18.91
CA ILE A 58 19.38 6.87 19.24
C ILE A 58 18.51 5.88 19.98
N ALA A 59 18.57 5.90 21.31
CA ALA A 59 17.73 5.03 22.11
C ALA A 59 16.24 5.40 21.92
N VAL A 60 15.51 4.54 21.19
CA VAL A 60 14.05 4.54 21.19
C VAL A 60 13.60 3.63 22.31
N HIS A 61 13.19 4.20 23.43
CA HIS A 61 12.69 3.43 24.56
C HIS A 61 11.22 3.08 24.34
N GLY A 62 10.97 1.83 23.95
CA GLY A 62 9.72 1.14 24.22
C GLY A 62 9.95 0.13 25.34
N LYS A 63 8.90 -0.26 26.07
CA LYS A 63 8.97 -1.21 27.19
C LYS A 63 9.76 -2.50 26.88
N ASP A 64 9.84 -2.88 25.60
CA ASP A 64 10.54 -4.07 25.09
C ASP A 64 11.48 -3.78 23.88
N ILE A 65 11.96 -2.55 23.69
CA ILE A 65 12.93 -2.18 22.63
C ILE A 65 14.23 -1.73 23.30
N GLN A 66 15.32 -2.50 23.16
CA GLN A 66 16.65 -2.09 23.61
C GLN A 66 17.42 -1.36 22.49
N GLY A 67 16.92 -0.19 22.07
CA GLY A 67 17.65 0.80 21.26
C GLY A 67 17.43 0.76 19.75
N VAL A 68 17.60 1.92 19.09
CA VAL A 68 17.77 2.05 17.64
C VAL A 68 19.15 2.66 17.41
N TYR A 69 19.93 2.14 16.46
CA TYR A 69 21.30 2.59 16.24
C TYR A 69 21.41 3.23 14.85
N LEU A 70 22.12 4.35 14.77
CA LEU A 70 22.52 4.92 13.50
C LEU A 70 23.99 4.62 13.32
N GLU A 71 24.32 3.85 12.29
CA GLU A 71 25.70 3.63 11.90
C GLU A 71 25.97 4.46 10.65
N LYS A 72 26.77 5.52 10.81
CA LYS A 72 27.31 6.26 9.68
C LYS A 72 28.60 5.57 9.25
N SER A 73 28.69 5.19 7.97
CA SER A 73 29.89 4.63 7.35
C SER A 73 30.28 5.50 6.16
N GLY A 74 31.26 6.38 6.35
CA GLY A 74 31.66 7.38 5.34
C GLY A 74 30.57 8.41 5.07
N ASP A 75 30.25 8.65 3.79
CA ASP A 75 29.16 9.53 3.38
C ASP A 75 27.77 8.86 3.45
N SER A 76 27.72 7.57 3.78
CA SER A 76 26.47 6.81 3.88
C SER A 76 26.01 6.69 5.34
N VAL A 77 24.73 6.99 5.59
CA VAL A 77 24.08 6.73 6.87
C VAL A 77 23.27 5.44 6.74
N THR A 78 23.70 4.38 7.41
CA THR A 78 22.98 3.11 7.47
C THR A 78 22.22 3.04 8.79
N PHE A 79 20.89 2.92 8.71
CA PHE A 79 20.05 2.69 9.88
C PHE A 79 20.18 1.22 10.30
N LYS A 80 20.70 0.97 11.52
CA LYS A 80 20.69 -0.38 12.12
C LYS A 80 19.73 -0.40 13.29
N ILE A 81 18.66 -1.16 13.13
CA ILE A 81 17.67 -1.33 14.19
C ILE A 81 17.95 -2.67 14.85
N ASP A 82 18.53 -2.62 16.05
CA ASP A 82 18.77 -3.79 16.88
C ASP A 82 17.55 -4.01 17.77
N ILE A 83 16.90 -5.16 17.63
CA ILE A 83 15.65 -5.42 18.34
C ILE A 83 15.87 -6.55 19.34
N HIS A 84 15.88 -6.18 20.62
CA HIS A 84 15.85 -7.11 21.74
C HIS A 84 14.47 -7.06 22.41
N GLY A 85 13.55 -7.94 21.99
CA GLY A 85 12.25 -8.09 22.65
C GLY A 85 11.04 -7.97 21.72
N ASN A 86 9.90 -7.58 22.31
CA ASN A 86 8.58 -7.57 21.68
C ASN A 86 8.34 -6.27 20.88
N MET A 87 8.05 -6.41 19.59
CA MET A 87 7.71 -5.31 18.68
C MET A 87 6.20 -5.03 18.58
N ASP A 88 5.31 -5.79 19.21
CA ASP A 88 3.87 -5.62 19.09
C ASP A 88 3.36 -4.24 19.57
N GLY A 89 4.17 -3.54 20.37
CA GLY A 89 3.94 -2.16 20.80
C GLY A 89 4.30 -1.09 19.76
N ILE A 90 5.01 -1.46 18.69
CA ILE A 90 5.41 -0.56 17.61
C ILE A 90 4.26 -0.48 16.60
N GLU A 91 3.68 0.71 16.44
CA GLU A 91 2.72 0.93 15.36
C GLU A 91 3.42 1.22 14.04
N HIS A 92 2.91 0.62 12.96
CA HIS A 92 3.42 0.85 11.61
C HIS A 92 3.21 2.33 11.21
N PRO A 93 4.19 3.01 10.59
CA PRO A 93 4.13 4.43 10.22
C PRO A 93 2.82 4.88 9.55
N LEU A 94 2.36 4.07 8.58
CA LEU A 94 1.16 4.35 7.79
C LEU A 94 -0.14 4.17 8.57
N SER A 95 -0.15 3.61 9.79
CA SER A 95 -1.36 3.53 10.61
C SER A 95 -1.95 4.93 10.80
N SER A 96 -1.13 5.93 11.14
CA SER A 96 -1.58 7.31 11.38
C SER A 96 -2.28 8.02 10.20
N ILE A 97 -2.13 7.52 8.96
CA ILE A 97 -2.64 8.17 7.74
C ILE A 97 -3.71 7.31 7.07
N LEU A 98 -3.67 5.99 7.29
CA LEU A 98 -4.65 5.07 6.75
C LEU A 98 -5.97 5.19 7.51
N PRO A 99 -7.11 4.98 6.84
CA PRO A 99 -8.39 5.01 7.52
C PRO A 99 -8.46 3.92 8.59
N ALA A 100 -8.94 4.31 9.76
CA ALA A 100 -9.30 3.41 10.85
C ALA A 100 -10.80 3.14 10.78
N ILE A 101 -11.22 1.89 10.99
CA ILE A 101 -12.63 1.59 11.24
C ILE A 101 -12.82 1.52 12.77
N ASP A 102 -13.85 2.18 13.29
CA ASP A 102 -14.12 2.24 14.74
C ASP A 102 -12.89 2.70 15.56
N ALA A 103 -12.15 3.69 15.02
CA ALA A 103 -10.89 4.22 15.57
C ALA A 103 -9.75 3.17 15.73
N ARG A 104 -9.81 2.04 15.01
CA ARG A 104 -8.77 1.00 15.01
C ARG A 104 -8.27 0.68 13.61
N HIS A 105 -6.96 0.50 13.48
CA HIS A 105 -6.34 -0.07 12.30
C HIS A 105 -6.38 -1.60 12.37
N GLU A 106 -6.52 -2.25 11.24
CA GLU A 106 -6.58 -3.71 11.16
C GLU A 106 -5.15 -4.29 11.16
N PHE A 107 -4.84 -5.04 12.22
CA PHE A 107 -3.58 -5.77 12.36
C PHE A 107 -3.84 -7.28 12.35
N VAL A 108 -2.85 -8.04 11.92
CA VAL A 108 -2.80 -9.51 12.08
C VAL A 108 -1.59 -9.90 12.91
N TYR A 109 -1.73 -10.97 13.68
CA TYR A 109 -0.59 -11.67 14.26
C TYR A 109 -0.07 -12.72 13.28
N THR A 110 1.25 -12.87 13.24
CA THR A 110 1.93 -13.73 12.28
C THR A 110 3.01 -14.57 12.94
N ASP A 111 3.13 -15.81 12.48
CA ASP A 111 4.13 -16.77 12.92
C ASP A 111 5.22 -16.96 11.87
N PHE A 112 6.45 -17.16 12.34
CA PHE A 112 7.58 -17.47 11.47
C PHE A 112 7.41 -18.88 10.90
N TYR A 113 7.67 -19.01 9.60
CA TYR A 113 7.67 -20.29 8.90
C TYR A 113 9.11 -20.80 8.75
N ASP A 114 9.47 -21.76 9.58
CA ASP A 114 10.84 -22.28 9.79
C ASP A 114 11.44 -23.00 8.58
N LYS A 115 10.60 -23.50 7.67
CA LYS A 115 11.02 -24.15 6.40
C LYS A 115 11.10 -23.19 5.22
N GLY A 116 11.08 -21.87 5.47
CA GLY A 116 11.22 -20.87 4.42
C GLY A 116 12.64 -20.78 3.88
N LYS A 117 12.81 -20.50 2.59
CA LYS A 117 14.12 -20.17 2.01
C LYS A 117 14.02 -19.07 0.97
N PHE A 118 15.04 -18.23 0.87
CA PHE A 118 15.10 -17.25 -0.22
C PHE A 118 15.29 -17.96 -1.57
N ARG A 119 14.27 -17.85 -2.41
CA ARG A 119 14.36 -18.14 -3.85
C ARG A 119 15.04 -16.99 -4.59
N TYR A 120 14.77 -15.77 -4.13
CA TYR A 120 15.39 -14.54 -4.58
C TYR A 120 15.53 -13.58 -3.41
N LEU A 121 16.67 -12.89 -3.33
CA LEU A 121 16.94 -11.82 -2.39
C LEU A 121 17.77 -10.76 -3.10
N ASP A 122 17.25 -9.53 -3.12
CA ASP A 122 18.00 -8.36 -3.61
C ASP A 122 19.18 -8.09 -2.68
N ASN A 123 20.38 -7.97 -3.24
CA ASN A 123 21.62 -7.80 -2.47
C ASN A 123 21.72 -6.44 -1.77
N GLN A 124 20.86 -5.48 -2.13
CA GLN A 124 20.75 -4.18 -1.48
C GLN A 124 19.72 -4.16 -0.35
N LEU A 125 18.95 -5.24 -0.17
CA LEU A 125 17.91 -5.28 0.86
C LEU A 125 18.54 -5.40 2.24
N GLU A 126 18.21 -4.43 3.07
CA GLU A 126 18.61 -4.35 4.46
C GLU A 126 17.36 -4.29 5.34
N GLY A 127 17.46 -4.84 6.54
CA GLY A 127 16.38 -4.94 7.51
C GLY A 127 16.92 -4.93 8.93
N PRO A 128 16.05 -5.16 9.94
CA PRO A 128 16.47 -5.13 11.33
C PRO A 128 17.48 -6.25 11.63
N ALA A 129 18.45 -5.96 12.49
CA ALA A 129 19.35 -6.96 13.04
C ALA A 129 18.64 -7.65 14.20
N LEU A 130 18.44 -8.96 14.06
CA LEU A 130 17.71 -9.76 15.02
C LEU A 130 18.65 -10.67 15.80
N PHE A 131 18.25 -11.03 17.01
CA PHE A 131 19.06 -11.82 17.93
C PHE A 131 18.31 -13.09 18.31
N GLU A 132 19.03 -14.21 18.34
CA GLU A 132 18.54 -15.43 18.96
C GLU A 132 18.82 -15.38 20.46
N MET A 133 17.77 -15.56 21.27
CA MET A 133 17.90 -15.64 22.72
C MET A 133 18.24 -17.07 23.12
N LYS A 134 19.53 -17.36 23.28
CA LYS A 134 20.03 -18.62 23.86
C LYS A 134 20.59 -18.36 25.25
N ALA A 135 20.04 -19.03 26.26
CA ALA A 135 20.59 -19.20 27.61
C ALA A 135 21.41 -17.99 28.12
N ASP A 136 20.73 -16.84 28.27
CA ASP A 136 21.21 -15.58 28.86
C ASP A 136 22.18 -14.72 28.01
N THR A 137 22.55 -15.13 26.79
CA THR A 137 23.36 -14.28 25.89
C THR A 137 22.70 -14.09 24.52
N PRO A 138 22.29 -12.86 24.14
CA PRO A 138 21.76 -12.58 22.81
C PRO A 138 22.85 -12.83 21.76
N THR A 139 22.59 -13.75 20.82
CA THR A 139 23.51 -14.01 19.70
C THR A 139 22.94 -13.37 18.43
N PRO A 140 23.66 -12.45 17.75
CA PRO A 140 23.16 -11.82 16.53
C PRO A 140 23.02 -12.85 15.42
N LEU A 141 21.87 -12.84 14.75
CA LEU A 141 21.64 -13.63 13.55
C LEU A 141 22.42 -13.01 12.37
N GLN A 142 22.86 -13.84 11.43
CA GLN A 142 23.41 -13.33 10.17
C GLN A 142 22.35 -12.50 9.44
N GLN A 143 22.76 -11.54 8.59
CA GLN A 143 21.83 -10.63 7.92
C GLN A 143 20.70 -11.38 7.19
N ASN A 144 21.04 -12.41 6.42
CA ASN A 144 20.04 -13.20 5.69
C ASN A 144 19.13 -13.98 6.63
N GLU A 145 19.64 -14.49 7.74
CA GLU A 145 18.84 -15.20 8.76
C GLU A 145 17.87 -14.23 9.46
N SER A 146 18.36 -13.03 9.82
CA SER A 146 17.53 -11.95 10.37
C SER A 146 16.40 -11.57 9.40
N LEU A 147 16.72 -11.34 8.13
CA LEU A 147 15.74 -11.01 7.10
C LEU A 147 14.73 -12.15 6.91
N LEU A 148 15.19 -13.40 6.85
CA LEU A 148 14.30 -14.55 6.69
C LEU A 148 13.35 -14.67 7.89
N TYR A 149 13.85 -14.55 9.11
CA TYR A 149 13.05 -14.59 10.34
C TYR A 149 12.01 -13.46 10.40
N TYR A 150 12.41 -12.27 9.95
CA TYR A 150 11.56 -11.09 9.93
C TYR A 150 10.44 -11.17 8.87
N LEU A 151 10.76 -11.70 7.68
CA LEU A 151 9.91 -11.62 6.49
C LEU A 151 9.11 -12.90 6.21
N CYS A 152 9.63 -14.08 6.55
CA CYS A 152 8.99 -15.37 6.29
C CYS A 152 7.89 -15.64 7.32
N ARG A 153 6.82 -14.84 7.30
CA ARG A 153 5.75 -14.92 8.28
C ARG A 153 4.38 -15.14 7.65
N THR A 154 3.55 -15.96 8.29
CA THR A 154 2.19 -16.27 7.87
C THR A 154 1.17 -15.88 8.93
N VAL A 155 -0.04 -15.52 8.50
CA VAL A 155 -1.15 -15.17 9.40
C VAL A 155 -1.45 -16.33 10.36
N ASN A 156 -1.49 -16.03 11.66
CA ASN A 156 -1.92 -16.96 12.69
C ASN A 156 -3.46 -16.94 12.76
N HIS A 157 -4.10 -18.05 12.37
CA HIS A 157 -5.55 -18.21 12.40
C HIS A 157 -6.08 -18.81 13.72
N ASN A 158 -5.21 -19.19 14.65
CA ASN A 158 -5.57 -19.90 15.89
C ASN A 158 -6.01 -18.97 17.04
N ASN A 159 -6.33 -17.70 16.75
CA ASN A 159 -6.95 -16.75 17.71
C ASN A 159 -6.17 -16.49 19.02
N SER A 160 -4.88 -16.82 19.09
CA SER A 160 -4.04 -16.29 20.17
C SER A 160 -3.70 -14.84 19.85
N ASN A 161 -4.14 -13.90 20.69
CA ASN A 161 -3.60 -12.52 20.73
C ASN A 161 -2.13 -12.48 21.19
N LYS A 162 -1.36 -13.53 20.90
CA LYS A 162 0.01 -13.76 21.29
C LYS A 162 0.72 -14.43 20.13
N THR A 163 1.82 -13.83 19.73
CA THR A 163 2.81 -14.47 18.87
C THR A 163 3.51 -15.55 19.68
N GLU A 164 3.61 -16.78 19.18
CA GLU A 164 4.45 -17.80 19.83
C GLU A 164 5.95 -17.47 19.69
N ASN A 165 6.29 -16.53 18.79
CA ASN A 165 7.64 -16.23 18.32
C ASN A 165 8.11 -14.80 18.64
N GLY A 166 8.26 -14.47 19.92
CA GLY A 166 9.10 -13.35 20.36
C GLY A 166 8.59 -11.93 20.11
N GLY A 167 7.32 -11.72 19.75
CA GLY A 167 6.71 -10.39 19.68
C GLY A 167 6.96 -9.59 18.38
N ILE A 168 7.47 -10.23 17.32
CA ILE A 168 7.69 -9.59 15.99
C ILE A 168 6.47 -9.77 15.06
N GLY A 169 5.42 -10.44 15.55
CA GLY A 169 4.37 -11.00 14.72
C GLY A 169 3.21 -10.07 14.38
N LYS A 170 3.02 -8.95 15.10
CA LYS A 170 1.92 -8.01 14.78
C LYS A 170 2.26 -7.16 13.55
N ARG A 171 1.45 -7.27 12.50
CA ARG A 171 1.64 -6.57 11.22
C ARG A 171 0.40 -5.80 10.81
N LEU A 172 0.59 -4.59 10.31
CA LEU A 172 -0.49 -3.78 9.74
C LEU A 172 -0.90 -4.36 8.38
N ILE A 173 -2.19 -4.59 8.16
CA ILE A 173 -2.67 -5.12 6.88
C ILE A 173 -2.70 -4.01 5.83
N GLU A 174 -2.36 -4.32 4.58
CA GLU A 174 -2.53 -3.36 3.48
C GLU A 174 -4.04 -3.17 3.22
N PRO A 175 -4.60 -1.95 3.40
CA PRO A 175 -6.04 -1.76 3.32
C PRO A 175 -6.60 -2.12 1.94
N GLY A 176 -7.64 -2.97 1.94
CA GLY A 176 -8.28 -3.45 0.72
C GLY A 176 -7.52 -4.57 -0.01
N VAL A 177 -6.50 -5.16 0.60
CA VAL A 177 -5.76 -6.29 0.02
C VAL A 177 -5.89 -7.52 0.90
N GLY A 178 -6.49 -8.57 0.33
CA GLY A 178 -6.87 -9.78 1.05
C GLY A 178 -5.72 -10.64 1.59
N ARG A 179 -4.49 -10.46 1.10
CA ARG A 179 -3.38 -11.41 1.31
C ARG A 179 -2.02 -10.74 1.52
N THR A 180 -2.03 -9.51 2.03
CA THR A 180 -0.82 -8.69 2.18
C THR A 180 -0.79 -7.95 3.51
N PHE A 181 0.36 -7.92 4.17
CA PHE A 181 0.65 -6.96 5.23
C PHE A 181 1.76 -6.00 4.80
N LEU A 182 1.82 -4.85 5.46
CA LEU A 182 2.87 -3.87 5.31
C LEU A 182 4.06 -4.24 6.19
N VAL A 183 5.26 -4.06 5.63
CA VAL A 183 6.53 -4.35 6.31
C VAL A 183 7.23 -3.04 6.58
N ASP A 184 7.57 -2.83 7.85
CA ASP A 184 8.38 -1.73 8.32
C ASP A 184 9.86 -2.12 8.41
N LEU A 185 10.71 -1.14 8.73
CA LEU A 185 12.14 -1.33 9.02
C LEU A 185 13.01 -1.93 7.90
N LEU A 186 12.50 -2.00 6.67
CA LEU A 186 13.29 -2.36 5.49
C LEU A 186 13.81 -1.11 4.76
N GLN A 187 14.94 -1.29 4.09
CA GLN A 187 15.51 -0.30 3.17
C GLN A 187 16.27 -0.96 2.03
N LEU A 188 16.47 -0.21 0.94
CA LEU A 188 17.39 -0.55 -0.14
C LEU A 188 18.56 0.41 -0.10
N ARG A 189 19.79 -0.11 -0.06
CA ARG A 189 21.01 0.70 0.05
C ARG A 189 21.11 1.80 -1.01
N ASP A 190 20.93 1.45 -2.28
CA ASP A 190 21.00 2.39 -3.41
C ASP A 190 19.61 2.79 -3.93
N GLY A 191 18.54 2.38 -3.24
CA GLY A 191 17.14 2.59 -3.62
C GLY A 191 16.39 3.43 -2.60
N ILE A 192 16.96 4.56 -2.19
CA ILE A 192 16.46 5.39 -1.10
C ILE A 192 15.06 5.96 -1.35
N GLU A 193 14.62 6.00 -2.61
CA GLU A 193 13.29 6.45 -3.00
C GLU A 193 12.19 5.44 -2.64
N TYR A 194 12.54 4.16 -2.45
CA TYR A 194 11.62 3.13 -1.98
C TYR A 194 11.43 3.25 -0.47
N LYS A 195 10.26 3.75 -0.05
CA LYS A 195 9.95 4.07 1.35
C LYS A 195 9.10 3.02 2.06
N ASP A 196 8.25 2.32 1.31
CA ASP A 196 7.30 1.35 1.85
C ASP A 196 7.56 -0.06 1.32
N PHE A 197 7.21 -1.05 2.13
CA PHE A 197 7.35 -2.44 1.77
C PHE A 197 6.08 -3.22 2.10
N SER A 198 5.80 -4.27 1.34
CA SER A 198 4.67 -5.17 1.57
C SER A 198 5.08 -6.62 1.40
N ALA A 199 4.46 -7.53 2.17
CA ALA A 199 4.62 -8.97 2.03
C ALA A 199 3.31 -9.61 1.59
N THR A 200 3.30 -10.23 0.41
CA THR A 200 2.12 -10.86 -0.18
C THR A 200 2.25 -12.38 -0.20
N GLY A 201 1.16 -13.12 0.02
CA GLY A 201 1.16 -14.60 0.09
C GLY A 201 1.19 -15.15 1.52
N ILE A 202 0.89 -14.28 2.49
CA ILE A 202 0.96 -14.51 3.93
C ILE A 202 -0.19 -15.38 4.47
N GLY A 203 -1.21 -15.66 3.65
CA GLY A 203 -2.49 -16.24 4.09
C GLY A 203 -3.62 -15.20 4.01
N LEU A 204 -4.82 -15.62 4.42
CA LEU A 204 -6.01 -14.76 4.37
C LEU A 204 -5.96 -13.70 5.48
N THR A 205 -6.19 -12.45 5.12
CA THR A 205 -6.42 -11.35 6.06
C THR A 205 -7.92 -11.12 6.27
N PRO A 206 -8.35 -10.39 7.30
CA PRO A 206 -9.74 -9.96 7.50
C PRO A 206 -10.42 -9.34 6.25
N TYR A 207 -9.65 -8.73 5.34
CA TYR A 207 -10.17 -8.21 4.06
C TYR A 207 -10.56 -9.30 3.04
N SER A 208 -10.29 -10.58 3.32
CA SER A 208 -10.55 -11.70 2.39
C SER A 208 -11.37 -12.83 2.99
N VAL A 209 -11.38 -12.97 4.31
CA VAL A 209 -12.20 -13.98 4.99
C VAL A 209 -13.67 -13.63 4.68
N ASN A 210 -14.34 -14.44 3.87
CA ASN A 210 -15.76 -14.34 3.48
C ASN A 210 -16.17 -13.33 2.38
N GLY A 211 -15.27 -12.73 1.58
CA GLY A 211 -15.69 -11.62 0.69
C GLY A 211 -15.13 -11.57 -0.73
N PHE A 212 -14.05 -12.29 -1.05
CA PHE A 212 -13.55 -12.25 -2.43
C PHE A 212 -14.48 -13.05 -3.35
N VAL A 213 -14.82 -12.44 -4.49
CA VAL A 213 -15.44 -13.14 -5.61
C VAL A 213 -14.53 -14.32 -5.95
N ALA A 214 -15.03 -15.54 -5.75
CA ALA A 214 -14.30 -16.76 -6.07
C ALA A 214 -14.10 -16.81 -7.59
N VAL A 215 -12.92 -16.40 -8.04
CA VAL A 215 -12.52 -16.51 -9.44
C VAL A 215 -11.86 -17.87 -9.62
N GLY A 216 -12.66 -18.90 -9.92
CA GLY A 216 -12.18 -20.24 -10.27
C GLY A 216 -11.50 -21.05 -9.16
N ARG A 217 -11.13 -20.43 -8.02
CA ARG A 217 -10.56 -21.08 -6.83
C ARG A 217 -11.03 -20.38 -5.55
N ASN A 218 -11.19 -21.14 -4.47
CA ASN A 218 -11.40 -20.57 -3.14
C ASN A 218 -10.16 -19.73 -2.78
N PRO A 219 -10.34 -18.45 -2.40
CA PRO A 219 -9.21 -17.61 -2.00
C PRO A 219 -8.54 -18.26 -0.79
N ASP A 220 -7.25 -18.58 -0.92
CA ASP A 220 -6.43 -19.19 0.14
C ASP A 220 -5.36 -18.22 0.68
N GLY A 221 -5.30 -17.01 0.11
CA GLY A 221 -4.32 -15.98 0.45
C GLY A 221 -2.88 -16.34 0.09
N LYS A 222 -2.67 -17.37 -0.73
CA LYS A 222 -1.34 -17.84 -1.14
C LYS A 222 -0.90 -17.18 -2.46
N VAL A 223 0.40 -17.17 -2.68
CA VAL A 223 1.03 -16.80 -3.95
C VAL A 223 1.89 -17.97 -4.40
N ALA A 224 1.82 -18.31 -5.69
CA ALA A 224 2.69 -19.30 -6.29
C ALA A 224 4.07 -18.72 -6.62
N VAL A 225 5.14 -19.51 -6.45
CA VAL A 225 6.52 -19.12 -6.78
C VAL A 225 6.62 -18.61 -8.22
N ILE A 226 6.04 -19.33 -9.18
CA ILE A 226 6.04 -18.94 -10.59
C ILE A 226 5.41 -17.55 -10.83
N ARG A 227 4.36 -17.20 -10.07
CA ARG A 227 3.70 -15.89 -10.16
C ARG A 227 4.52 -14.79 -9.51
N ALA A 228 5.25 -15.10 -8.43
CA ALA A 228 6.17 -14.15 -7.83
C ALA A 228 7.36 -13.85 -8.76
N GLU A 229 7.94 -14.88 -9.38
CA GLU A 229 9.02 -14.75 -10.37
C GLU A 229 8.56 -13.97 -11.61
N HIS A 230 7.36 -14.28 -12.12
CA HIS A 230 6.74 -13.52 -13.22
C HIS A 230 6.59 -12.04 -12.89
N ARG A 231 6.00 -11.70 -11.74
CA ARG A 231 5.82 -10.31 -11.29
C ARG A 231 7.16 -9.58 -11.15
N LYS A 232 8.18 -10.25 -10.59
CA LYS A 232 9.53 -9.69 -10.51
C LYS A 232 10.07 -9.36 -11.90
N ASN A 233 10.05 -10.32 -12.81
CA ASN A 233 10.60 -10.15 -14.15
C ASN A 233 9.88 -9.04 -14.93
N LEU A 234 8.56 -8.93 -14.78
CA LEU A 234 7.79 -7.84 -15.37
C LEU A 234 8.15 -6.48 -14.78
N ALA A 235 8.23 -6.37 -13.45
CA ALA A 235 8.61 -5.14 -12.79
C ALA A 235 10.00 -4.67 -13.24
N ASP A 236 10.97 -5.59 -13.31
CA ASP A 236 12.32 -5.30 -13.78
C ASP A 236 12.32 -4.83 -15.23
N LYS A 237 11.58 -5.51 -16.12
CA LYS A 237 11.42 -5.09 -17.53
C LYS A 237 10.77 -3.73 -17.66
N LEU A 238 9.70 -3.45 -16.91
CA LEU A 238 9.00 -2.16 -16.91
C LEU A 238 9.91 -1.02 -16.43
N ASN A 239 10.62 -1.24 -15.32
CA ASN A 239 11.60 -0.27 -14.80
C ASN A 239 12.72 -0.02 -15.82
N ALA A 240 13.20 -1.07 -16.50
CA ALA A 240 14.25 -0.95 -17.52
C ALA A 240 13.84 -0.12 -18.75
N ILE A 241 12.54 -0.11 -19.11
CA ILE A 241 12.02 0.74 -20.20
C ILE A 241 11.59 2.13 -19.71
N GLY A 242 11.83 2.48 -18.44
CA GLY A 242 11.52 3.78 -17.87
C GLY A 242 10.10 3.94 -17.32
N CYS A 243 9.33 2.84 -17.20
CA CYS A 243 8.06 2.85 -16.47
C CYS A 243 8.31 2.70 -14.96
N ARG A 244 7.48 3.31 -14.11
CA ARG A 244 7.55 3.07 -12.67
C ARG A 244 6.72 1.82 -12.31
N ALA A 245 7.38 0.80 -11.79
CA ALA A 245 6.75 -0.39 -11.22
C ALA A 245 7.34 -0.68 -9.84
N CYS A 246 6.51 -1.23 -8.94
CA CYS A 246 6.99 -1.71 -7.65
C CYS A 246 8.09 -2.76 -7.83
N LYS A 247 9.16 -2.68 -7.03
CA LYS A 247 10.30 -3.60 -7.13
C LYS A 247 10.03 -4.84 -6.29
N VAL A 248 10.20 -6.04 -6.84
CA VAL A 248 10.23 -7.26 -6.02
C VAL A 248 11.65 -7.39 -5.45
N VAL A 249 11.77 -7.36 -4.12
CA VAL A 249 13.07 -7.34 -3.42
C VAL A 249 13.39 -8.66 -2.73
N ALA A 250 12.39 -9.51 -2.50
CA ALA A 250 12.62 -10.89 -2.08
C ALA A 250 11.46 -11.80 -2.52
N ILE A 251 11.79 -13.07 -2.77
CA ILE A 251 10.84 -14.16 -2.94
C ILE A 251 11.29 -15.27 -1.99
N ILE A 252 10.43 -15.60 -1.02
CA ILE A 252 10.68 -16.65 -0.04
C ILE A 252 9.81 -17.83 -0.42
N GLU A 253 10.42 -18.95 -0.80
CA GLU A 253 9.73 -20.21 -1.05
C GLU A 253 9.42 -20.91 0.28
N MET A 254 8.19 -21.36 0.44
CA MET A 254 7.72 -22.09 1.63
C MET A 254 7.79 -23.59 1.37
N GLU A 255 8.89 -24.21 1.80
CA GLU A 255 9.18 -25.60 1.45
C GLU A 255 8.15 -26.58 2.01
N GLY A 256 7.63 -27.45 1.13
CA GLY A 256 6.57 -28.40 1.48
C GLY A 256 5.14 -27.86 1.33
N GLU A 257 4.98 -26.57 1.01
CA GLU A 257 3.67 -26.00 0.67
C GLU A 257 3.50 -25.81 -0.84
N GLN A 258 2.32 -26.16 -1.33
CA GLN A 258 1.95 -25.99 -2.72
C GLN A 258 0.69 -25.14 -2.87
N VAL A 259 0.60 -24.51 -4.03
CA VAL A 259 -0.50 -23.71 -4.52
C VAL A 259 -1.01 -24.39 -5.78
N GLN A 260 -2.28 -24.78 -5.77
CA GLN A 260 -2.92 -25.26 -6.98
C GLN A 260 -3.17 -24.07 -7.91
N MET A 261 -2.73 -24.24 -9.15
CA MET A 261 -2.83 -23.26 -10.20
C MET A 261 -4.15 -23.39 -10.98
N MET A 262 -4.45 -22.40 -11.82
CA MET A 262 -5.74 -22.34 -12.55
C MET A 262 -5.90 -23.46 -13.59
N ASP A 263 -4.81 -23.99 -14.12
CA ASP A 263 -4.79 -25.13 -15.05
C ASP A 263 -4.78 -26.49 -14.33
N GLY A 264 -4.92 -26.51 -13.00
CA GLY A 264 -4.90 -27.70 -12.16
C GLY A 264 -3.49 -28.19 -11.81
N THR A 265 -2.43 -27.58 -12.35
CA THR A 265 -1.05 -27.87 -11.95
C THR A 265 -0.74 -27.33 -10.55
N PHE A 266 0.43 -27.65 -10.01
CA PHE A 266 0.87 -27.18 -8.70
C PHE A 266 2.19 -26.42 -8.82
N SER A 267 2.32 -25.34 -8.07
CA SER A 267 3.55 -24.58 -7.88
C SER A 267 3.85 -24.47 -6.40
N GLY A 268 5.12 -24.29 -6.02
CA GLY A 268 5.49 -24.00 -4.64
C GLY A 268 4.78 -22.73 -4.14
N ARG A 269 4.48 -22.66 -2.85
CA ARG A 269 4.00 -21.43 -2.21
C ARG A 269 5.16 -20.46 -2.00
N ALA A 270 4.91 -19.17 -2.18
CA ALA A 270 5.85 -18.11 -1.88
C ALA A 270 5.23 -17.00 -1.03
N ILE A 271 6.10 -16.32 -0.27
CA ILE A 271 5.89 -14.96 0.22
C ILE A 271 6.74 -14.03 -0.64
N MET A 272 6.11 -13.03 -1.25
CA MET A 272 6.77 -12.06 -2.11
C MET A 272 6.86 -10.72 -1.40
N ILE A 273 8.07 -10.17 -1.29
CA ILE A 273 8.33 -8.86 -0.69
C ILE A 273 8.50 -7.83 -1.80
N ARG A 274 7.69 -6.77 -1.75
CA ARG A 274 7.68 -5.67 -2.72
C ARG A 274 8.08 -4.37 -2.06
N ALA A 275 8.87 -3.55 -2.74
CA ALA A 275 9.26 -2.21 -2.36
C ALA A 275 8.54 -1.18 -3.24
N PHE A 276 8.06 -0.11 -2.62
CA PHE A 276 7.31 0.98 -3.26
C PHE A 276 7.89 2.33 -2.86
N ARG A 277 7.82 3.29 -3.78
CA ARG A 277 7.98 4.71 -3.41
C ARG A 277 6.79 5.16 -2.58
N ASN A 278 5.61 4.67 -2.94
CA ASN A 278 4.41 4.79 -2.14
C ASN A 278 3.53 3.57 -2.31
N VAL A 279 3.24 2.84 -1.24
CA VAL A 279 2.33 1.68 -1.28
C VAL A 279 0.88 2.11 -1.44
N LEU A 280 0.55 3.36 -1.09
CA LEU A 280 -0.80 3.87 -1.18
C LEU A 280 -1.25 4.01 -2.64
N ARG A 281 -2.43 3.48 -2.94
CA ARG A 281 -3.10 3.45 -4.24
C ARG A 281 -4.06 4.61 -4.38
N VAL A 282 -4.35 5.02 -5.62
CA VAL A 282 -5.35 6.07 -5.89
C VAL A 282 -6.71 5.71 -5.28
N LYS A 283 -7.09 4.43 -5.29
CA LYS A 283 -8.33 3.95 -4.67
C LYS A 283 -8.39 4.17 -3.15
N GLN A 284 -7.25 4.20 -2.46
CA GLN A 284 -7.20 4.35 -0.99
C GLN A 284 -7.42 5.81 -0.52
N ILE A 285 -7.55 6.77 -1.45
CA ILE A 285 -8.08 8.10 -1.12
C ILE A 285 -9.55 8.00 -0.68
N ASP A 286 -10.27 7.01 -1.20
CA ASP A 286 -11.61 6.67 -0.76
C ASP A 286 -11.51 5.56 0.29
N PRO A 287 -11.57 5.89 1.58
CA PRO A 287 -11.37 4.91 2.64
C PRO A 287 -12.45 3.83 2.57
N ILE A 288 -13.69 4.20 2.22
CA ILE A 288 -14.82 3.28 2.09
C ILE A 288 -14.58 2.26 0.97
N ALA A 289 -14.02 2.67 -0.16
CA ALA A 289 -13.71 1.76 -1.27
C ALA A 289 -12.69 0.69 -0.91
N GLY A 290 -11.82 0.96 0.06
CA GLY A 290 -10.81 0.02 0.58
C GLY A 290 -11.41 -1.09 1.44
N PHE A 291 -12.52 -0.85 2.13
CA PHE A 291 -13.10 -1.82 3.07
C PHE A 291 -14.20 -2.70 2.44
N TYR A 292 -14.87 -2.25 1.38
CA TYR A 292 -15.98 -2.98 0.77
C TYR A 292 -15.62 -4.27 0.01
N HIS A 293 -14.34 -4.58 -0.20
CA HIS A 293 -13.95 -5.87 -0.79
C HIS A 293 -14.14 -7.05 0.19
N SER A 294 -14.53 -6.79 1.44
CA SER A 294 -14.83 -7.80 2.45
C SER A 294 -16.24 -7.63 3.01
N LEU A 295 -17.07 -8.68 2.87
CA LEU A 295 -18.40 -8.75 3.49
C LEU A 295 -18.32 -8.67 5.04
N GLN A 296 -17.17 -8.99 5.66
CA GLN A 296 -16.98 -8.87 7.10
C GLN A 296 -16.91 -7.42 7.60
N HIS A 297 -16.45 -6.50 6.75
CA HIS A 297 -16.33 -5.10 7.13
C HIS A 297 -17.62 -4.32 6.88
N SER A 298 -18.61 -4.87 6.17
CA SER A 298 -19.88 -4.17 5.89
C SER A 298 -20.54 -3.59 7.15
N ALA A 299 -20.63 -4.37 8.24
CA ALA A 299 -21.24 -3.89 9.48
C ALA A 299 -20.43 -2.76 10.15
N ARG A 300 -19.10 -2.87 10.17
CA ARG A 300 -18.22 -1.85 10.77
C ARG A 300 -18.11 -0.59 9.92
N ILE A 301 -18.07 -0.74 8.60
CA ILE A 301 -18.18 0.38 7.64
C ILE A 301 -19.52 1.09 7.87
N SER A 302 -20.63 0.35 8.00
CA SER A 302 -21.93 0.93 8.32
C SER A 302 -21.91 1.68 9.65
N SER A 303 -21.23 1.18 10.70
CA SER A 303 -21.05 1.89 11.97
C SER A 303 -20.24 3.18 11.82
N MET A 304 -19.05 3.13 11.21
CA MET A 304 -18.24 4.33 10.92
C MET A 304 -19.04 5.36 10.11
N ILE A 305 -19.79 4.88 9.12
CA ILE A 305 -20.68 5.72 8.32
C ILE A 305 -21.74 6.39 9.20
N ILE A 306 -22.40 5.62 10.06
CA ILE A 306 -23.44 6.12 10.96
C ILE A 306 -22.88 7.17 11.94
N GLU A 307 -21.68 6.94 12.50
CA GLU A 307 -21.00 7.87 13.41
C GLU A 307 -20.62 9.18 12.72
N ASP A 308 -19.88 9.12 11.60
CA ASP A 308 -19.49 10.33 10.84
C ASP A 308 -20.73 11.07 10.28
N MET A 309 -21.82 10.36 9.97
CA MET A 309 -23.10 10.98 9.58
C MET A 309 -23.80 11.67 10.74
N ALA A 310 -23.80 11.06 11.94
CA ALA A 310 -24.38 11.66 13.12
C ALA A 310 -23.67 12.97 13.47
N ASP A 311 -22.33 12.96 13.44
CA ASP A 311 -21.50 14.15 13.65
C ASP A 311 -21.78 15.24 12.60
N PHE A 312 -21.80 14.88 11.30
CA PHE A 312 -22.07 15.84 10.22
C PHE A 312 -23.43 16.53 10.35
N LEU A 313 -24.45 15.79 10.78
CA LEU A 313 -25.80 16.30 10.94
C LEU A 313 -26.02 16.98 12.30
N GLY A 314 -24.98 17.06 13.15
CA GLY A 314 -25.04 17.67 14.47
C GLY A 314 -25.88 16.89 15.47
N TYR A 315 -25.96 15.56 15.32
CA TYR A 315 -26.75 14.68 16.18
C TYR A 315 -25.92 14.18 17.37
N ASN A 316 -26.53 14.20 18.56
CA ASN A 316 -25.93 13.61 19.74
C ASN A 316 -26.23 12.11 19.77
N THR A 317 -25.20 11.28 19.60
CA THR A 317 -25.31 9.81 19.62
C THR A 317 -25.75 9.23 20.97
N ASN A 318 -25.79 10.05 22.02
CA ASN A 318 -26.18 9.64 23.38
C ASN A 318 -27.69 9.72 23.67
N GLU A 319 -28.52 10.26 22.76
CA GLU A 319 -29.98 10.36 22.93
C GLU A 319 -30.71 9.89 21.65
N PRO A 320 -30.92 8.58 21.47
CA PRO A 320 -31.50 8.06 20.24
C PRO A 320 -33.01 8.37 20.15
N ASP A 321 -33.38 9.35 19.32
CA ASP A 321 -34.74 9.54 18.85
C ASP A 321 -35.06 8.51 17.74
N TYR A 322 -36.25 7.92 17.77
CA TYR A 322 -36.73 6.98 16.76
C TYR A 322 -36.63 7.54 15.33
N GLN A 323 -36.85 8.85 15.14
CA GLN A 323 -36.64 9.47 13.82
C GLN A 323 -35.16 9.50 13.40
N GLN A 324 -34.23 9.57 14.35
CA GLN A 324 -32.79 9.55 14.07
C GLN A 324 -32.33 8.15 13.65
N VAL A 325 -32.76 7.11 14.37
CA VAL A 325 -32.47 5.70 14.02
C VAL A 325 -33.00 5.37 12.63
N ASN A 326 -34.20 5.84 12.29
CA ASN A 326 -34.80 5.59 10.99
C ASN A 326 -34.08 6.34 9.84
N ARG A 327 -33.61 7.57 10.06
CA ARG A 327 -32.81 8.33 9.06
C ARG A 327 -31.42 7.71 8.86
N LEU A 328 -30.77 7.26 9.93
CA LEU A 328 -29.47 6.56 9.86
C LEU A 328 -29.61 5.20 9.17
N SER A 329 -30.70 4.48 9.43
CA SER A 329 -30.99 3.20 8.75
C SER A 329 -31.26 3.37 7.26
N HIS A 330 -32.00 4.42 6.85
CA HIS A 330 -32.21 4.75 5.44
C HIS A 330 -30.93 5.21 4.74
N ALA A 331 -30.08 5.99 5.41
CA ALA A 331 -28.80 6.39 4.86
C ALA A 331 -27.82 5.22 4.71
N ALA A 332 -27.79 4.31 5.69
CA ALA A 332 -27.03 3.06 5.60
C ALA A 332 -27.53 2.19 4.43
N ALA A 333 -28.85 2.06 4.25
CA ALA A 333 -29.44 1.34 3.11
C ALA A 333 -29.13 2.01 1.76
N ASP A 334 -29.16 3.35 1.68
CA ASP A 334 -28.75 4.11 0.49
C ASP A 334 -27.26 3.91 0.19
N LEU A 335 -26.40 3.84 1.22
CA LEU A 335 -24.96 3.59 1.07
C LEU A 335 -24.64 2.13 0.73
N GLU A 336 -25.40 1.17 1.23
CA GLU A 336 -25.37 -0.22 0.79
C GLU A 336 -25.77 -0.34 -0.68
N SER A 337 -26.76 0.44 -1.15
CA SER A 337 -27.10 0.50 -2.58
C SER A 337 -25.97 1.14 -3.43
N PHE A 338 -25.14 1.99 -2.81
CA PHE A 338 -23.95 2.62 -3.40
C PHE A 338 -22.70 1.71 -3.30
N SER A 339 -22.76 0.59 -2.58
CA SER A 339 -21.67 -0.40 -2.48
C SER A 339 -21.36 -1.07 -3.83
N ALA A 340 -22.38 -1.24 -4.69
CA ALA A 340 -22.22 -1.72 -6.06
C ALA A 340 -21.49 -0.72 -6.99
N ALA A 341 -21.28 0.52 -6.55
CA ALA A 341 -20.54 1.57 -7.26
C ALA A 341 -19.06 1.67 -6.83
N ALA A 342 -18.58 0.80 -5.93
CA ALA A 342 -17.21 0.82 -5.39
C ALA A 342 -16.10 0.62 -6.45
N ASP A 343 -16.47 0.28 -7.68
CA ASP A 343 -15.57 0.07 -8.81
C ASP A 343 -15.41 1.31 -9.71
N ASP A 344 -16.03 2.43 -9.36
CA ASP A 344 -16.02 3.64 -10.17
C ASP A 344 -15.75 4.89 -9.33
N PHE A 345 -14.56 4.96 -8.73
CA PHE A 345 -14.13 6.07 -7.86
C PHE A 345 -14.36 7.43 -8.51
N TYR A 346 -14.12 7.53 -9.82
CA TYR A 346 -14.43 8.73 -10.61
C TYR A 346 -15.87 9.24 -10.47
N LYS A 347 -16.87 8.34 -10.49
CA LYS A 347 -18.29 8.72 -10.30
C LYS A 347 -18.59 9.19 -8.87
N VAL A 348 -17.77 8.81 -7.91
CA VAL A 348 -17.90 9.28 -6.53
C VAL A 348 -17.43 10.73 -6.44
N VAL A 349 -16.24 11.01 -6.94
CA VAL A 349 -15.59 12.33 -6.78
C VAL A 349 -16.06 13.38 -7.78
N LYS A 350 -16.57 13.01 -8.95
CA LYS A 350 -17.01 13.99 -9.94
C LYS A 350 -18.42 14.53 -9.64
N PRO A 351 -18.62 15.85 -9.50
CA PRO A 351 -19.96 16.42 -9.35
C PRO A 351 -20.86 16.13 -10.56
N GLY A 352 -22.15 15.87 -10.30
CA GLY A 352 -23.18 15.82 -11.35
C GLY A 352 -23.20 14.57 -12.24
N THR A 353 -22.53 13.48 -11.87
CA THR A 353 -22.69 12.19 -12.55
C THR A 353 -24.01 11.51 -12.17
N ASN A 354 -24.97 11.54 -13.09
CA ASN A 354 -26.32 10.97 -12.93
C ASN A 354 -26.30 9.47 -12.56
N GLY A 355 -26.99 9.09 -11.49
CA GLY A 355 -27.33 7.67 -11.22
C GLY A 355 -27.50 7.28 -9.76
N TYR A 356 -27.01 8.07 -8.81
CA TYR A 356 -27.06 7.76 -7.38
C TYR A 356 -27.82 8.83 -6.59
N SER A 357 -28.40 8.48 -5.44
CA SER A 357 -29.04 9.50 -4.58
C SER A 357 -27.98 10.56 -4.25
N SER A 358 -28.29 11.83 -4.54
CA SER A 358 -27.35 12.96 -4.40
C SER A 358 -26.75 13.08 -2.99
N ARG A 359 -27.38 12.46 -1.99
CA ARG A 359 -26.95 12.39 -0.59
C ARG A 359 -25.81 11.40 -0.33
N ALA A 360 -25.89 10.16 -0.85
CA ALA A 360 -24.85 9.15 -0.62
C ALA A 360 -23.51 9.55 -1.26
N GLN A 361 -23.57 10.11 -2.47
CA GLN A 361 -22.40 10.66 -3.14
C GLN A 361 -21.80 11.84 -2.34
N HIS A 362 -22.64 12.79 -1.92
CA HIS A 362 -22.19 13.94 -1.13
C HIS A 362 -21.51 13.52 0.17
N TYR A 363 -22.08 12.54 0.87
CA TYR A 363 -21.51 12.02 2.10
C TYR A 363 -20.14 11.37 1.87
N ARG A 364 -20.01 10.51 0.86
CA ARG A 364 -18.73 9.87 0.52
C ARG A 364 -17.66 10.91 0.15
N GLN A 365 -18.04 12.00 -0.51
CA GLN A 365 -17.15 13.15 -0.78
C GLN A 365 -16.69 13.85 0.52
N GLN A 366 -17.54 13.97 1.55
CA GLN A 366 -17.12 14.51 2.86
C GLN A 366 -16.10 13.62 3.56
N ILE A 367 -16.30 12.30 3.52
CA ILE A 367 -15.31 11.34 4.03
C ILE A 367 -13.99 11.50 3.27
N ILE A 368 -14.03 11.52 1.93
CA ILE A 368 -12.82 11.74 1.11
C ILE A 368 -12.14 13.04 1.52
N LYS A 369 -12.89 14.13 1.71
CA LYS A 369 -12.35 15.43 2.15
C LYS A 369 -11.57 15.32 3.48
N LYS A 370 -12.04 14.51 4.44
CA LYS A 370 -11.38 14.28 5.74
C LYS A 370 -9.99 13.65 5.61
N TYR A 371 -9.82 12.67 4.71
CA TYR A 371 -8.57 11.90 4.58
C TYR A 371 -7.64 12.39 3.47
N CYS A 372 -8.18 13.03 2.44
CA CYS A 372 -7.43 13.34 1.22
C CYS A 372 -6.20 14.21 1.51
N THR A 373 -6.30 15.23 2.37
CA THR A 373 -5.19 16.17 2.65
C THR A 373 -3.94 15.44 3.13
N SER A 374 -4.06 14.60 4.16
CA SER A 374 -2.93 13.86 4.72
C SER A 374 -2.31 12.90 3.70
N ILE A 375 -3.14 12.25 2.88
CA ILE A 375 -2.71 11.32 1.83
C ILE A 375 -1.96 12.07 0.71
N PHE A 376 -2.49 13.21 0.25
CA PHE A 376 -1.84 14.07 -0.75
C PHE A 376 -0.54 14.66 -0.22
N ASP A 377 -0.50 15.10 1.04
CA ASP A 377 0.70 15.65 1.65
C ASP A 377 1.82 14.62 1.74
N LEU A 378 1.51 13.38 2.14
CA LEU A 378 2.49 12.28 2.13
C LEU A 378 3.01 12.02 0.72
N ALA A 379 2.12 11.85 -0.26
CA ALA A 379 2.50 11.58 -1.64
C ALA A 379 3.37 12.70 -2.21
N ARG A 380 2.98 13.96 -1.99
CA ARG A 380 3.74 15.14 -2.41
C ARG A 380 5.10 15.21 -1.76
N LYS A 381 5.21 15.02 -0.45
CA LYS A 381 6.51 15.07 0.25
C LYS A 381 7.49 14.05 -0.32
N ARG A 382 7.02 12.84 -0.60
CA ARG A 382 7.85 11.78 -1.18
C ARG A 382 8.34 12.11 -2.58
N ILE A 383 7.44 12.54 -3.46
CA ILE A 383 7.82 12.96 -4.81
C ILE A 383 8.70 14.21 -4.79
N SER A 384 8.42 15.16 -3.89
CA SER A 384 9.25 16.36 -3.71
C SER A 384 10.68 16.00 -3.30
N SER A 385 10.84 15.02 -2.40
CA SER A 385 12.15 14.52 -2.00
C SER A 385 12.88 13.85 -3.16
N GLU A 386 12.18 13.08 -3.99
CA GLU A 386 12.75 12.44 -5.18
C GLU A 386 13.19 13.47 -6.24
N LEU A 387 12.40 14.54 -6.44
CA LEU A 387 12.69 15.57 -7.44
C LEU A 387 13.62 16.68 -6.95
N GLY A 388 13.96 16.71 -5.66
CA GLY A 388 14.81 17.77 -5.08
C GLY A 388 14.12 19.13 -4.96
N GLY A 389 12.79 19.18 -4.87
CA GLY A 389 12.03 20.42 -4.79
C GLY A 389 10.60 20.24 -4.31
N ALA A 390 10.10 21.17 -3.49
CA ALA A 390 8.75 21.13 -2.96
C ALA A 390 7.71 21.36 -4.06
N LEU A 391 6.87 20.37 -4.32
CA LEU A 391 5.76 20.47 -5.26
C LEU A 391 4.52 21.03 -4.60
N SER A 392 3.76 21.91 -5.24
CA SER A 392 2.36 22.18 -4.87
C SER A 392 1.45 20.98 -5.22
N VAL A 393 0.19 20.98 -4.78
CA VAL A 393 -0.78 19.93 -5.19
C VAL A 393 -0.98 19.94 -6.70
N LYS A 394 -1.06 21.12 -7.31
CA LYS A 394 -1.19 21.27 -8.75
C LYS A 394 0.02 20.68 -9.48
N ASP A 395 1.23 21.03 -9.06
CA ASP A 395 2.46 20.55 -9.71
C ASP A 395 2.61 19.03 -9.56
N TYR A 396 2.21 18.48 -8.40
CA TYR A 396 2.17 17.03 -8.19
C TYR A 396 1.18 16.33 -9.13
N LEU A 397 -0.02 16.88 -9.32
CA LEU A 397 -1.00 16.30 -10.24
C LEU A 397 -0.55 16.40 -11.70
N GLU A 398 0.08 17.50 -12.10
CA GLU A 398 0.68 17.66 -13.43
C GLU A 398 1.85 16.69 -13.64
N TRP A 399 2.70 16.50 -12.62
CA TRP A 399 3.76 15.49 -12.61
C TRP A 399 3.17 14.08 -12.75
N PHE A 400 2.13 13.75 -11.99
CA PHE A 400 1.48 12.44 -12.01
C PHE A 400 0.90 12.14 -13.39
N ALA A 401 0.17 13.10 -13.97
CA ALA A 401 -0.41 12.99 -15.31
C ALA A 401 0.67 12.84 -16.39
N THR A 402 1.75 13.61 -16.29
CA THR A 402 2.92 13.52 -17.18
C THR A 402 3.57 12.14 -17.10
N CYS A 403 3.82 11.65 -15.88
CA CYS A 403 4.45 10.37 -15.62
C CYS A 403 3.61 9.23 -16.19
N LEU A 404 2.32 9.18 -15.86
CA LEU A 404 1.43 8.15 -16.36
C LEU A 404 1.24 8.22 -17.88
N GLY A 405 1.22 9.42 -18.48
CA GLY A 405 1.14 9.61 -19.92
C GLY A 405 2.35 9.02 -20.65
N LYS A 406 3.56 9.30 -20.14
CA LYS A 406 4.80 8.70 -20.65
C LYS A 406 4.82 7.18 -20.48
N GLN A 407 4.40 6.68 -19.31
CA GLN A 407 4.29 5.23 -19.08
C GLN A 407 3.34 4.56 -20.07
N MET A 408 2.17 5.15 -20.30
CA MET A 408 1.21 4.61 -21.28
C MET A 408 1.76 4.61 -22.71
N ARG A 409 2.62 5.56 -23.06
CA ARG A 409 3.33 5.52 -24.34
C ARG A 409 4.35 4.40 -24.40
N LEU A 410 5.21 4.29 -23.39
CA LEU A 410 6.26 3.25 -23.32
C LEU A 410 5.67 1.84 -23.34
N VAL A 411 4.60 1.59 -22.57
CA VAL A 411 3.94 0.27 -22.60
C VAL A 411 3.34 -0.03 -23.98
N LYS A 412 2.86 0.98 -24.73
CA LYS A 412 2.41 0.80 -26.11
C LYS A 412 3.56 0.39 -27.02
N GLU A 413 4.65 1.15 -26.97
CA GLU A 413 5.84 0.96 -27.80
C GLU A 413 6.47 -0.42 -27.59
N HIS A 414 6.46 -0.90 -26.34
CA HIS A 414 7.03 -2.19 -25.96
C HIS A 414 6.03 -3.35 -25.97
N GLY A 415 4.77 -3.14 -26.38
CA GLY A 415 3.79 -4.21 -26.48
C GLY A 415 3.36 -4.78 -25.12
N PHE A 416 3.34 -3.97 -24.06
CA PHE A 416 2.93 -4.37 -22.73
C PHE A 416 1.43 -4.12 -22.48
N LEU A 417 0.75 -5.10 -21.89
CA LEU A 417 -0.60 -5.00 -21.35
C LEU A 417 -0.53 -5.23 -19.83
N HIS A 418 -1.13 -4.34 -19.05
CA HIS A 418 -1.03 -4.35 -17.59
C HIS A 418 -1.82 -5.53 -16.99
N ASP A 419 -3.02 -5.78 -17.48
CA ASP A 419 -3.84 -6.92 -17.11
C ASP A 419 -4.74 -7.31 -18.30
N TYR A 420 -4.66 -8.57 -18.74
CA TYR A 420 -5.40 -9.04 -19.91
C TYR A 420 -6.81 -9.54 -19.61
N HIS A 421 -7.35 -9.35 -18.39
CA HIS A 421 -8.72 -9.78 -18.02
C HIS A 421 -9.88 -9.13 -18.81
N HIS A 422 -9.60 -8.56 -19.98
CA HIS A 422 -10.56 -8.09 -20.97
C HIS A 422 -11.64 -9.12 -21.35
N PRO A 423 -12.89 -8.65 -21.58
CA PRO A 423 -13.97 -9.47 -22.14
C PRO A 423 -13.52 -10.19 -23.43
N GLY A 424 -13.59 -11.52 -23.43
CA GLY A 424 -13.24 -12.35 -24.58
C GLY A 424 -11.80 -12.88 -24.62
N VAL A 425 -10.93 -12.50 -23.69
CA VAL A 425 -9.60 -13.12 -23.48
C VAL A 425 -9.54 -13.86 -22.14
N SER A 426 -10.25 -13.37 -21.12
CA SER A 426 -10.33 -14.08 -19.85
C SER A 426 -11.09 -15.40 -20.03
N ARG A 427 -10.36 -16.52 -19.96
CA ARG A 427 -10.95 -17.87 -19.96
C ARG A 427 -11.76 -18.18 -18.71
N TYR A 428 -11.58 -17.41 -17.64
CA TYR A 428 -11.92 -17.83 -16.29
C TYR A 428 -12.81 -16.83 -15.53
N THR A 429 -13.11 -15.65 -16.10
CA THR A 429 -13.88 -14.62 -15.40
C THR A 429 -14.93 -13.91 -16.24
N PRO A 430 -16.02 -13.45 -15.60
CA PRO A 430 -17.01 -12.58 -16.24
C PRO A 430 -16.41 -11.18 -16.59
N ASN A 431 -17.05 -10.50 -17.56
CA ASN A 431 -16.62 -9.28 -18.25
C ASN A 431 -16.30 -8.02 -17.39
N TRP A 432 -16.26 -8.14 -16.06
CA TRP A 432 -16.10 -7.03 -15.12
C TRP A 432 -14.76 -7.02 -14.36
N ILE A 433 -13.86 -7.99 -14.58
CA ILE A 433 -12.55 -7.97 -13.94
C ILE A 433 -11.58 -7.10 -14.74
N TYR A 434 -11.06 -6.07 -14.06
CA TYR A 434 -10.58 -4.82 -14.62
C TYR A 434 -9.12 -4.88 -15.16
N THR A 435 -8.82 -4.11 -16.20
CA THR A 435 -7.55 -4.14 -16.97
C THR A 435 -6.49 -3.17 -16.42
N LEU A 436 -6.94 -1.99 -15.99
CA LEU A 436 -6.19 -1.00 -15.26
C LEU A 436 -7.21 -0.14 -14.54
N VAL A 437 -7.11 0.02 -13.22
CA VAL A 437 -8.03 0.86 -12.44
C VAL A 437 -7.30 1.46 -11.25
N GLU A 438 -7.97 2.32 -10.49
CA GLU A 438 -7.40 3.11 -9.40
C GLU A 438 -6.73 2.27 -8.29
N HIS A 439 -7.02 0.97 -8.21
CA HIS A 439 -6.36 0.06 -7.28
C HIS A 439 -5.02 -0.48 -7.79
N ASN A 440 -4.69 -0.37 -9.08
CA ASN A 440 -3.44 -0.87 -9.64
C ASN A 440 -2.34 0.19 -9.70
N ILE A 441 -2.67 1.46 -9.48
CA ILE A 441 -1.76 2.59 -9.61
C ILE A 441 -1.55 3.24 -8.24
N THR A 442 -0.29 3.36 -7.82
CA THR A 442 0.08 4.06 -6.58
C THR A 442 -0.04 5.57 -6.74
N LEU A 443 -0.04 6.30 -5.62
CA LEU A 443 0.06 7.76 -5.60
C LEU A 443 1.42 8.28 -6.10
N SER A 444 2.37 7.39 -6.39
CA SER A 444 3.62 7.71 -7.07
C SER A 444 3.63 7.25 -8.54
N ALA A 445 2.44 7.08 -9.12
CA ALA A 445 2.19 6.62 -10.49
C ALA A 445 2.81 5.25 -10.82
N GLU A 446 3.09 4.43 -9.82
CA GLU A 446 3.72 3.11 -10.00
C GLU A 446 2.65 2.05 -10.28
N PHE A 447 2.97 1.09 -11.16
CA PHE A 447 2.17 -0.12 -11.30
C PHE A 447 2.42 -1.05 -10.11
N ALA A 448 1.38 -1.25 -9.30
CA ALA A 448 1.45 -1.93 -8.00
C ALA A 448 1.21 -3.45 -8.08
N ASP A 449 0.46 -3.90 -9.08
CA ASP A 449 0.15 -5.33 -9.27
C ASP A 449 0.29 -5.71 -10.74
N LEU A 450 1.03 -6.79 -10.98
CA LEU A 450 1.41 -7.28 -12.31
C LEU A 450 1.09 -8.78 -12.43
N GLU A 451 0.09 -9.29 -11.70
CA GLU A 451 -0.27 -10.72 -11.65
C GLU A 451 -0.41 -11.38 -13.02
N THR A 452 -1.02 -10.64 -13.93
CA THR A 452 -1.37 -11.05 -15.29
C THR A 452 -0.76 -10.12 -16.35
N GLY A 453 0.15 -9.24 -15.97
CA GLY A 453 0.84 -8.38 -16.93
C GLY A 453 1.55 -9.21 -17.99
N VAL A 454 1.67 -8.66 -19.21
CA VAL A 454 2.25 -9.40 -20.33
C VAL A 454 2.88 -8.47 -21.35
N PHE A 455 4.12 -8.77 -21.73
CA PHE A 455 4.72 -8.26 -22.96
C PHE A 455 4.28 -9.19 -24.09
N VAL A 456 3.33 -8.77 -24.93
CA VAL A 456 2.71 -9.65 -25.92
C VAL A 456 3.71 -10.18 -26.95
N HIS A 457 4.87 -9.54 -27.10
CA HIS A 457 5.94 -9.95 -28.01
C HIS A 457 6.93 -10.96 -27.40
N ASP A 458 6.88 -11.23 -26.09
CA ASP A 458 7.70 -12.27 -25.45
C ASP A 458 7.43 -13.66 -26.07
N PRO A 459 8.36 -14.62 -25.95
CA PRO A 459 8.16 -15.97 -26.48
C PRO A 459 6.85 -16.60 -26.00
N ILE A 460 6.09 -17.22 -26.92
CA ILE A 460 4.77 -17.78 -26.61
C ILE A 460 4.86 -18.82 -25.49
N ALA A 461 5.89 -19.67 -25.50
CA ALA A 461 6.08 -20.70 -24.47
C ALA A 461 6.20 -20.09 -23.07
N ASP A 462 6.94 -19.00 -22.92
CA ASP A 462 7.14 -18.31 -21.65
C ASP A 462 5.83 -17.68 -21.17
N ILE A 463 5.10 -17.01 -22.07
CA ILE A 463 3.79 -16.43 -21.76
C ILE A 463 2.81 -17.52 -21.33
N CYS A 464 2.72 -18.62 -22.09
CA CYS A 464 1.85 -19.74 -21.76
C CYS A 464 2.20 -20.36 -20.40
N TYR A 465 3.49 -20.53 -20.11
CA TYR A 465 3.95 -21.10 -18.84
C TYR A 465 3.64 -20.18 -17.65
N ASN A 466 4.02 -18.90 -17.74
CA ASN A 466 3.88 -17.95 -16.62
C ASN A 466 2.42 -17.57 -16.36
N LEU A 467 1.62 -17.41 -17.42
CA LEU A 467 0.23 -16.95 -17.31
C LEU A 467 -0.78 -18.09 -17.31
N GLN A 468 -0.38 -19.32 -17.66
CA GLN A 468 -1.25 -20.49 -17.74
C GLN A 468 -2.41 -20.29 -18.72
N ILE A 469 -2.06 -19.72 -19.87
CA ILE A 469 -2.97 -19.49 -20.99
C ILE A 469 -2.53 -20.29 -22.21
N GLY A 470 -3.46 -20.57 -23.11
CA GLY A 470 -3.16 -21.30 -24.33
C GLY A 470 -2.51 -20.42 -25.39
N LYS A 471 -1.83 -21.07 -26.34
CA LYS A 471 -1.20 -20.41 -27.49
C LYS A 471 -2.17 -19.48 -28.24
N ASP A 472 -3.41 -19.90 -28.42
CA ASP A 472 -4.41 -19.11 -29.15
C ASP A 472 -4.79 -17.80 -28.43
N ASP A 473 -4.75 -17.78 -27.09
CA ASP A 473 -5.00 -16.55 -26.34
C ASP A 473 -3.83 -15.57 -26.54
N VAL A 474 -2.60 -16.07 -26.55
CA VAL A 474 -1.41 -15.23 -26.83
C VAL A 474 -1.47 -14.65 -28.23
N LEU A 475 -1.91 -15.43 -29.22
CA LEU A 475 -2.11 -14.96 -30.58
C LEU A 475 -3.22 -13.91 -30.67
N LEU A 476 -4.31 -14.08 -29.90
CA LEU A 476 -5.38 -13.09 -29.80
C LEU A 476 -4.88 -11.79 -29.16
N LEU A 477 -4.12 -11.88 -28.06
CA LEU A 477 -3.49 -10.75 -27.38
C LEU A 477 -2.62 -9.93 -28.32
N ARG A 478 -1.75 -10.60 -29.10
CA ARG A 478 -0.92 -9.95 -30.13
C ARG A 478 -1.77 -9.29 -31.21
N LYS A 479 -2.76 -10.01 -31.76
CA LYS A 479 -3.62 -9.54 -32.85
C LYS A 479 -4.47 -8.33 -32.43
N LYS A 480 -4.89 -8.27 -31.16
CA LYS A 480 -5.80 -7.25 -30.62
C LYS A 480 -5.11 -6.26 -29.69
N PHE A 481 -3.78 -6.27 -29.62
CA PHE A 481 -2.98 -5.43 -28.72
C PHE A 481 -3.44 -3.97 -28.69
N ASN A 482 -3.55 -3.31 -29.85
CA ASN A 482 -3.95 -1.90 -29.92
C ASN A 482 -5.34 -1.63 -29.31
N ALA A 483 -6.28 -2.57 -29.42
CA ALA A 483 -7.62 -2.42 -28.85
C ALA A 483 -7.61 -2.55 -27.32
N PHE A 484 -6.82 -3.50 -26.80
CA PHE A 484 -6.61 -3.65 -25.35
C PHE A 484 -5.88 -2.45 -24.77
N HIS A 485 -4.77 -2.05 -25.39
CA HIS A 485 -4.01 -0.88 -24.98
C HIS A 485 -4.85 0.40 -25.01
N GLN A 486 -5.74 0.58 -26.00
CA GLN A 486 -6.64 1.73 -26.03
C GLN A 486 -7.56 1.77 -24.80
N THR A 487 -7.95 0.60 -24.28
CA THR A 487 -8.75 0.55 -23.05
C THR A 487 -7.90 0.90 -21.84
N ASP A 488 -6.69 0.38 -21.72
CA ASP A 488 -5.77 0.75 -20.64
C ASP A 488 -5.48 2.26 -20.66
N TYR A 489 -5.32 2.86 -21.82
CA TYR A 489 -5.15 4.30 -21.97
C TYR A 489 -6.38 5.08 -21.45
N ILE A 490 -7.60 4.68 -21.83
CA ILE A 490 -8.85 5.30 -21.34
C ILE A 490 -8.95 5.17 -19.81
N LYS A 491 -8.55 4.03 -19.26
CA LYS A 491 -8.58 3.77 -17.83
C LYS A 491 -7.51 4.55 -17.07
N ALA A 492 -6.29 4.65 -17.59
CA ALA A 492 -5.24 5.49 -17.03
C ALA A 492 -5.68 6.97 -16.96
N LYS A 493 -6.32 7.45 -18.03
CA LYS A 493 -6.93 8.79 -18.06
C LYS A 493 -7.98 8.95 -16.95
N ARG A 494 -8.80 7.92 -16.71
CA ARG A 494 -9.76 7.90 -15.61
C ARG A 494 -9.08 8.00 -14.25
N VAL A 495 -7.97 7.29 -14.03
CA VAL A 495 -7.22 7.38 -12.76
C VAL A 495 -6.78 8.80 -12.48
N ILE A 496 -6.28 9.52 -13.50
CA ILE A 496 -5.89 10.94 -13.36
C ILE A 496 -7.10 11.81 -13.03
N GLN A 497 -8.23 11.55 -13.68
CA GLN A 497 -9.48 12.25 -13.38
C GLN A 497 -9.90 12.01 -11.93
N SER A 498 -9.94 10.75 -11.48
CA SER A 498 -10.29 10.38 -10.10
C SER A 498 -9.39 11.09 -9.09
N LEU A 499 -8.07 11.08 -9.31
CA LEU A 499 -7.10 11.75 -8.44
C LEU A 499 -7.32 13.28 -8.42
N SER A 500 -7.52 13.90 -9.58
CA SER A 500 -7.71 15.35 -9.70
C SER A 500 -9.02 15.82 -9.07
N TYR A 501 -10.12 15.09 -9.29
CA TYR A 501 -11.39 15.40 -8.65
C TYR A 501 -11.37 15.15 -7.15
N ALA A 502 -10.64 14.13 -6.67
CA ALA A 502 -10.45 13.94 -5.24
C ALA A 502 -9.71 15.12 -4.59
N ALA A 503 -8.68 15.66 -5.26
CA ALA A 503 -7.99 16.88 -4.81
C ALA A 503 -8.94 18.09 -4.78
N ALA A 504 -9.82 18.23 -5.77
CA ALA A 504 -10.83 19.29 -5.80
C ALA A 504 -11.89 19.12 -4.70
N CYS A 505 -12.35 17.90 -4.42
CA CYS A 505 -13.23 17.60 -3.27
C CYS A 505 -12.56 17.97 -1.93
N GLY A 506 -11.25 17.77 -1.83
CA GLY A 506 -10.41 18.22 -0.72
C GLY A 506 -10.20 19.73 -0.65
N GLU A 507 -10.74 20.51 -1.59
CA GLU A 507 -10.49 21.95 -1.76
C GLU A 507 -9.00 22.30 -1.93
N LEU A 508 -8.22 21.34 -2.41
CA LEU A 508 -6.78 21.48 -2.59
C LEU A 508 -6.42 22.11 -3.95
N ILE A 509 -7.33 22.01 -4.92
CA ILE A 509 -7.24 22.66 -6.24
C ILE A 509 -8.62 23.15 -6.70
N ASP A 510 -8.62 24.13 -7.60
CA ASP A 510 -9.80 24.57 -8.34
C ASP A 510 -10.09 23.62 -9.53
N GLU A 511 -11.36 23.28 -9.75
CA GLU A 511 -11.81 22.44 -10.87
C GLU A 511 -11.35 22.94 -12.24
N LYS A 512 -11.16 24.26 -12.41
CA LYS A 512 -10.69 24.83 -13.68
C LYS A 512 -9.32 24.31 -14.11
N HIS A 513 -8.51 23.80 -13.17
CA HIS A 513 -7.18 23.25 -13.47
C HIS A 513 -7.24 21.80 -13.97
N ILE A 514 -8.32 21.06 -13.70
CA ILE A 514 -8.43 19.63 -14.00
C ILE A 514 -8.29 19.36 -15.50
N SER A 515 -8.90 20.20 -16.35
CA SER A 515 -8.80 20.05 -17.81
C SER A 515 -7.36 20.16 -18.31
N GLY A 516 -6.56 21.07 -17.73
CA GLY A 516 -5.15 21.23 -18.05
C GLY A 516 -4.32 19.99 -17.66
N ILE A 517 -4.56 19.46 -16.46
CA ILE A 517 -3.90 18.22 -15.97
C ILE A 517 -4.21 17.03 -16.88
N ILE A 518 -5.47 16.85 -17.27
CA ILE A 518 -5.88 15.78 -18.18
C ILE A 518 -5.26 15.96 -19.58
N SER A 519 -5.17 17.20 -20.06
CA SER A 519 -4.55 17.51 -21.35
C SER A 519 -3.04 17.23 -21.34
N SER A 520 -2.37 17.42 -20.20
CA SER A 520 -0.96 17.06 -20.00
C SER A 520 -0.72 15.56 -20.22
N PHE A 521 -1.58 14.70 -19.67
CA PHE A 521 -1.51 13.25 -19.91
C PHE A 521 -1.63 12.90 -21.40
N ASP A 522 -2.63 13.45 -22.09
CA ASP A 522 -2.84 13.20 -23.52
C ASP A 522 -1.65 13.69 -24.37
N HIS A 523 -1.08 14.84 -24.00
CA HIS A 523 0.08 15.41 -24.68
C HIS A 523 1.29 14.48 -24.56
N HIS A 524 1.62 14.05 -23.34
CA HIS A 524 2.78 13.20 -23.09
C HIS A 524 2.63 11.76 -23.61
N TYR A 525 1.40 11.26 -23.71
CA TYR A 525 1.12 10.01 -24.43
C TYR A 525 1.39 10.12 -25.95
N LYS A 526 1.12 11.28 -26.56
CA LYS A 526 1.16 11.45 -28.02
C LYS A 526 2.47 11.97 -28.60
N TYR A 527 3.16 12.90 -27.92
CA TYR A 527 4.10 13.81 -28.59
C TYR A 527 5.54 13.84 -28.05
N ASN A 528 5.85 13.11 -26.98
CA ASN A 528 7.19 13.09 -26.40
C ASN A 528 7.88 11.73 -26.57
#